data_AF-A0A523X1T3-F1
#
_entry.id   AF-A0A523X1T3-F1
#
_cell.length_a   1.000
_cell.length_b   1.000
_cell.length_c   1.000
_cell.angle_alpha   90.00
_cell.angle_beta   90.00
_cell.angle_gamma   90.00
#
_symmetry.space_group_name_H-M   'P 1'
#
loop_
_entity.id
_entity.type
_entity.pdbx_description
1 polymer ?
#
loop_
_entity_poly.entity_id
_entity_poly.type
_entity_poly.pdbx_seq_one_letter_code
_entity_poly.pdbx_strand_id
1 'polypeptide(L)'
;MANVRIHARKHRSREFPIIPDHQIDKIQKARNEAFIMVKKGLKDLDNIWNQSSRKRTRVRRRRDIRKKRKKAWIDNKNVRVWFGRGHLNTLQIKWTRERLIRIKEEFEGTLRFTIIQHQEGYLSFRCDSKIIAYCSPGTPIKLCPDWFKKGQKERAVTVVHELSHKNGHIHRRGFKKVKDVINFAKNHPRLARRNPYNFEQFCGEYYERKR
;
A
#
# COMPACT_ATOMS: atom_id res chain seq x y z
N MET A 1 -17.97 -8.44 -10.12
CA MET A 1 -16.49 -8.60 -9.99
C MET A 1 -15.84 -7.29 -10.43
N ALA A 2 -14.87 -6.75 -9.69
CA ALA A 2 -14.18 -5.52 -10.08
C ALA A 2 -13.21 -5.79 -11.25
N ASN A 3 -13.20 -4.89 -12.25
CA ASN A 3 -12.50 -5.09 -13.52
C ASN A 3 -11.02 -4.68 -13.43
N VAL A 4 -10.12 -5.55 -13.89
CA VAL A 4 -8.70 -5.20 -14.12
C VAL A 4 -8.56 -4.77 -15.58
N ARG A 5 -8.04 -3.57 -15.83
CA ARG A 5 -7.66 -3.14 -17.18
C ARG A 5 -6.15 -3.16 -17.31
N ILE A 6 -5.66 -3.93 -18.27
CA ILE A 6 -4.23 -4.09 -18.53
C ILE A 6 -3.95 -3.56 -19.93
N HIS A 7 -2.99 -2.64 -20.03
CA HIS A 7 -2.52 -2.12 -21.29
C HIS A 7 -1.04 -2.45 -21.46
N ALA A 8 -0.64 -2.90 -22.64
CA ALA A 8 0.77 -2.96 -23.03
C ALA A 8 1.10 -1.71 -23.85
N ARG A 9 2.26 -1.09 -23.60
CA ARG A 9 2.69 0.09 -24.36
C ARG A 9 3.93 -0.25 -25.18
N LYS A 10 3.80 -0.18 -26.50
CA LYS A 10 4.92 -0.18 -27.46
C LYS A 10 5.06 1.23 -28.03
N HIS A 11 6.28 1.70 -28.27
CA HIS A 11 6.49 3.02 -28.86
C HIS A 11 6.29 2.92 -30.39
N ARG A 12 5.44 3.78 -30.97
CA ARG A 12 5.23 4.02 -32.42
C ARG A 12 4.56 2.92 -33.28
N SER A 13 4.16 1.76 -32.76
CA SER A 13 3.30 0.83 -33.52
C SER A 13 1.82 0.99 -33.14
N ARG A 14 0.92 0.95 -34.14
CA ARG A 14 -0.54 0.87 -33.93
C ARG A 14 -0.98 -0.48 -33.34
N GLU A 15 -0.07 -1.45 -33.26
CA GLU A 15 -0.30 -2.75 -32.66
C GLU A 15 0.00 -2.73 -31.16
N PHE A 16 -1.02 -3.05 -30.36
CA PHE A 16 -0.87 -3.34 -28.94
C PHE A 16 -0.24 -4.73 -28.81
N PRO A 17 0.91 -4.88 -28.12
CA PRO A 17 1.46 -6.20 -27.90
C PRO A 17 0.48 -7.07 -27.13
N ILE A 18 0.28 -8.30 -27.61
CA ILE A 18 -0.48 -9.31 -26.88
C ILE A 18 0.24 -9.58 -25.57
N ILE A 19 -0.47 -9.42 -24.46
CA ILE A 19 0.06 -9.70 -23.13
C ILE A 19 -0.12 -11.21 -22.90
N PRO A 20 0.95 -11.96 -22.60
CA PRO A 20 0.82 -13.38 -22.33
C PRO A 20 -0.12 -13.66 -21.16
N ASP A 21 -0.98 -14.68 -21.27
CA ASP A 21 -1.97 -15.03 -20.24
C ASP A 21 -1.35 -15.26 -18.86
N HIS A 22 -0.15 -15.86 -18.82
CA HIS A 22 0.57 -16.07 -17.57
C HIS A 22 0.94 -14.76 -16.85
N GLN A 23 1.13 -13.65 -17.57
CA GLN A 23 1.35 -12.33 -16.97
C GLN A 23 0.04 -11.74 -16.42
N ILE A 24 -1.08 -11.95 -17.12
CA ILE A 24 -2.41 -11.54 -16.67
C ILE A 24 -2.77 -12.27 -15.36
N ASP A 25 -2.57 -13.59 -15.30
CA ASP A 25 -2.79 -14.39 -14.10
C ASP A 25 -1.94 -13.89 -12.92
N LYS A 26 -0.64 -13.62 -13.16
CA LYS A 26 0.25 -13.04 -12.15
C LYS A 26 -0.26 -11.71 -11.61
N ILE A 27 -0.81 -10.83 -12.46
CA ILE A 27 -1.38 -9.54 -12.07
C ILE A 27 -2.66 -9.74 -11.26
N GLN A 28 -3.57 -10.59 -11.71
CA GLN A 28 -4.83 -10.86 -11.02
C GLN A 28 -4.61 -11.47 -9.64
N LYS A 29 -3.72 -12.46 -9.52
CA LYS A 29 -3.34 -13.05 -8.22
C LYS A 29 -2.76 -12.01 -7.28
N ALA A 30 -1.80 -11.20 -7.76
CA ALA A 30 -1.17 -10.16 -6.94
C ALA A 30 -2.18 -9.11 -6.47
N ARG A 31 -3.08 -8.68 -7.35
CA ARG A 31 -4.18 -7.75 -7.02
C ARG A 31 -5.11 -8.33 -5.96
N ASN A 32 -5.54 -9.58 -6.10
CA ASN A 32 -6.47 -10.22 -5.17
C ASN A 32 -5.87 -10.38 -3.77
N GLU A 33 -4.62 -10.84 -3.69
CA GLU A 33 -3.92 -10.94 -2.40
C GLU A 33 -3.68 -9.56 -1.77
N ALA A 34 -3.26 -8.57 -2.56
CA ALA A 34 -3.08 -7.20 -2.10
C ALA A 34 -4.39 -6.64 -1.51
N PHE A 35 -5.53 -6.89 -2.16
CA PHE A 35 -6.83 -6.48 -1.67
C PHE A 35 -7.19 -7.15 -0.34
N ILE A 36 -6.93 -8.45 -0.18
CA ILE A 36 -7.16 -9.17 1.08
C ILE A 36 -6.29 -8.59 2.20
N MET A 37 -5.00 -8.37 1.94
CA MET A 37 -4.05 -7.77 2.89
C MET A 37 -4.52 -6.38 3.33
N VAL A 38 -4.97 -5.54 2.39
CA VAL A 38 -5.50 -4.20 2.68
C VAL A 38 -6.76 -4.28 3.53
N LYS A 39 -7.71 -5.17 3.23
CA LYS A 39 -8.93 -5.35 4.05
C LYS A 39 -8.60 -5.74 5.49
N LYS A 40 -7.66 -6.66 5.69
CA LYS A 40 -7.24 -7.08 7.05
C LYS A 40 -6.51 -5.98 7.80
N GLY A 41 -5.58 -5.28 7.15
CA GLY A 41 -4.91 -4.12 7.74
C GLY A 41 -5.90 -3.00 8.08
N LEU A 42 -6.93 -2.77 7.25
CA LEU A 42 -7.96 -1.78 7.51
C LEU A 42 -8.84 -2.16 8.71
N LYS A 43 -9.17 -3.45 8.88
CA LYS A 43 -9.90 -3.95 10.06
C LYS A 43 -9.19 -3.56 11.37
N ASP A 44 -7.87 -3.68 11.42
CA ASP A 44 -7.07 -3.27 12.58
C ASP A 44 -7.17 -1.75 12.85
N LEU A 45 -7.09 -0.93 11.81
CA LEU A 45 -7.24 0.52 11.92
C LEU A 45 -8.67 0.94 12.27
N ASP A 46 -9.69 0.22 11.79
CA ASP A 46 -11.09 0.41 12.14
C ASP A 46 -11.36 0.09 13.60
N ASN A 47 -10.81 -1.02 14.12
CA ASN A 47 -10.89 -1.37 15.53
C ASN A 47 -10.29 -0.27 16.43
N ILE A 48 -9.18 0.33 15.99
CA ILE A 48 -8.57 1.48 16.69
C ILE A 48 -9.43 2.74 16.57
N TRP A 49 -10.06 2.99 15.42
CA TRP A 49 -10.84 4.22 15.19
C TRP A 49 -12.22 4.19 15.87
N ASN A 50 -12.90 3.05 15.87
CA ASN A 50 -14.29 2.89 16.31
C ASN A 50 -14.43 2.72 17.83
N GLN A 51 -13.49 3.26 18.60
CA GLN A 51 -13.54 3.29 20.06
C GLN A 51 -14.73 4.12 20.56
N SER A 52 -15.48 3.55 21.51
CA SER A 52 -16.68 4.16 22.08
C SER A 52 -16.47 4.61 23.54
N SER A 53 -17.39 5.44 24.04
CA SER A 53 -17.33 5.96 25.41
C SER A 53 -18.73 6.08 26.01
N ARG A 54 -18.87 5.60 27.26
CA ARG A 54 -20.09 5.70 28.07
C ARG A 54 -20.19 7.02 28.85
N LYS A 55 -19.27 7.98 28.64
CA LYS A 55 -19.28 9.25 29.38
C LYS A 55 -20.48 10.10 28.95
N ARG A 56 -21.17 10.67 29.95
CA ARG A 56 -22.42 11.42 29.80
C ARG A 56 -22.24 12.70 28.97
N THR A 57 -21.36 13.61 29.39
CA THR A 57 -21.16 14.90 28.69
C THR A 57 -20.36 14.75 27.40
N ARG A 58 -20.73 15.51 26.34
CA ARG A 58 -20.06 15.53 25.03
C ARG A 58 -18.54 15.78 25.12
N VAL A 59 -18.11 16.74 25.94
CA VAL A 59 -16.69 17.10 26.11
C VAL A 59 -15.89 15.94 26.71
N ARG A 60 -16.35 15.38 27.84
CA ARG A 60 -15.68 14.22 28.48
C ARG A 60 -15.68 13.00 27.56
N ARG A 61 -16.77 12.75 26.82
CA ARG A 61 -16.87 11.65 25.83
C ARG A 61 -15.82 11.76 24.74
N ARG A 62 -15.67 12.94 24.13
CA ARG A 62 -14.64 13.19 23.10
C ARG A 62 -13.22 13.01 23.64
N ARG A 63 -12.93 13.51 24.86
CA ARG A 63 -11.62 13.34 25.51
C ARG A 63 -11.31 11.86 25.77
N ASP A 64 -12.29 11.11 26.25
CA ASP A 64 -12.16 9.66 26.51
C ASP A 64 -11.90 8.87 25.22
N ILE A 65 -12.69 9.10 24.17
CA ILE A 65 -12.50 8.45 22.86
C ILE A 65 -11.10 8.73 22.32
N ARG A 66 -10.62 9.99 22.38
CA ARG A 66 -9.25 10.34 21.95
C ARG A 66 -8.18 9.54 22.71
N LYS A 67 -8.33 9.40 24.04
CA LYS A 67 -7.41 8.59 24.86
C LYS A 67 -7.46 7.12 24.49
N LYS A 68 -8.66 6.54 24.35
CA LYS A 68 -8.85 5.13 23.95
C LYS A 68 -8.27 4.80 22.60
N ARG A 69 -8.47 5.66 21.58
CA ARG A 69 -7.87 5.50 20.25
C ARG A 69 -6.34 5.46 20.31
N LYS A 70 -5.72 6.37 21.07
CA LYS A 70 -4.27 6.39 21.26
C LYS A 70 -3.78 5.12 21.95
N LYS A 71 -4.47 4.68 23.00
CA LYS A 71 -4.15 3.44 23.72
C LYS A 71 -4.26 2.22 22.80
N ALA A 72 -5.38 2.06 22.09
CA ALA A 72 -5.59 0.96 21.15
C ALA A 72 -4.51 0.90 20.06
N TRP A 73 -4.05 2.06 19.55
CA TRP A 73 -2.91 2.11 18.62
C TRP A 73 -1.61 1.61 19.22
N ILE A 74 -1.30 2.02 20.45
CA ILE A 74 -0.07 1.62 21.16
C ILE A 74 -0.12 0.12 21.53
N ASP A 75 -1.30 -0.39 21.86
CA ASP A 75 -1.51 -1.77 22.27
C ASP A 75 -1.51 -2.73 21.06
N ASN A 76 -1.92 -2.27 19.87
CA ASN A 76 -1.83 -3.07 18.64
C ASN A 76 -0.36 -3.22 18.16
N LYS A 77 0.17 -4.46 18.22
CA LYS A 77 1.55 -4.79 17.84
C LYS A 77 1.85 -4.49 16.38
N ASN A 78 0.98 -4.86 15.45
CA ASN A 78 1.22 -4.68 14.02
C ASN A 78 1.27 -3.19 13.67
N VAL A 79 0.27 -2.43 14.09
CA VAL A 79 0.19 -0.99 13.82
C VAL A 79 1.38 -0.23 14.43
N ARG A 80 1.76 -0.54 15.68
CA ARG A 80 2.87 0.20 16.33
C ARG A 80 4.25 -0.11 15.75
N VAL A 81 4.48 -1.32 15.24
CA VAL A 81 5.76 -1.69 14.60
C VAL A 81 5.96 -0.88 13.32
N TRP A 82 4.91 -0.77 12.50
CA TRP A 82 5.03 -0.15 11.18
C TRP A 82 4.78 1.35 11.18
N PHE A 83 4.08 1.92 12.16
CA PHE A 83 3.74 3.34 12.17
C PHE A 83 4.19 4.10 13.42
N GLY A 84 4.86 3.40 14.35
CA GLY A 84 5.46 3.94 15.55
C GLY A 84 4.47 4.45 16.60
N ARG A 85 4.98 4.66 17.82
CA ARG A 85 4.21 5.10 19.00
C ARG A 85 4.25 6.62 19.21
N GLY A 86 5.35 7.26 18.82
CA GLY A 86 5.63 8.67 19.11
C GLY A 86 4.73 9.66 18.38
N HIS A 87 4.60 10.85 18.98
CA HIS A 87 3.87 12.02 18.44
C HIS A 87 2.48 11.69 17.86
N LEU A 88 1.75 10.76 18.49
CA LEU A 88 0.45 10.25 18.04
C LEU A 88 -0.73 11.13 18.49
N ASN A 89 -1.56 11.53 17.54
CA ASN A 89 -2.84 12.18 17.74
C ASN A 89 -3.95 11.53 16.89
N THR A 90 -5.21 11.85 17.20
CA THR A 90 -6.37 11.27 16.51
C THR A 90 -6.41 11.62 15.02
N LEU A 91 -5.84 12.75 14.62
CA LEU A 91 -5.79 13.16 13.21
C LEU A 91 -4.84 12.26 12.40
N GLN A 92 -3.69 11.90 12.96
CA GLN A 92 -2.77 10.97 12.30
C GLN A 92 -3.36 9.56 12.20
N ILE A 93 -4.08 9.09 13.23
CA ILE A 93 -4.81 7.81 13.17
C ILE A 93 -5.83 7.87 12.02
N LYS A 94 -6.59 8.97 11.94
CA LYS A 94 -7.57 9.21 10.87
C LYS A 94 -6.90 9.16 9.49
N TRP A 95 -5.82 9.91 9.28
CA TRP A 95 -5.14 9.97 7.99
C TRP A 95 -4.52 8.64 7.56
N THR A 96 -3.91 7.89 8.47
CA THR A 96 -3.38 6.55 8.15
C THR A 96 -4.51 5.62 7.73
N ARG A 97 -5.64 5.64 8.44
CA ARG A 97 -6.85 4.89 8.09
C ARG A 97 -7.43 5.30 6.75
N GLU A 98 -7.63 6.60 6.53
CA GLU A 98 -8.20 7.13 5.28
C GLU A 98 -7.35 6.79 4.06
N ARG A 99 -6.01 6.75 4.20
CA ARG A 99 -5.15 6.31 3.10
C ARG A 99 -5.41 4.85 2.73
N LEU A 100 -5.55 3.98 3.72
CA LEU A 100 -5.83 2.56 3.46
C LEU A 100 -7.25 2.33 2.92
N ILE A 101 -8.21 3.20 3.29
CA ILE A 101 -9.55 3.24 2.66
C ILE A 101 -9.44 3.58 1.17
N ARG A 102 -8.70 4.63 0.80
CA ARG A 102 -8.54 4.99 -0.63
C ARG A 102 -7.85 3.89 -1.42
N ILE A 103 -6.86 3.21 -0.83
CA ILE A 103 -6.23 2.04 -1.46
C ILE A 103 -7.26 0.92 -1.66
N LYS A 104 -8.12 0.64 -0.67
CA LYS A 104 -9.22 -0.33 -0.79
C LYS A 104 -10.18 0.05 -1.92
N GLU A 105 -10.56 1.33 -2.01
CA GLU A 105 -11.44 1.85 -3.06
C GLU A 105 -10.84 1.70 -4.47
N GLU A 106 -9.52 1.89 -4.64
CA GLU A 106 -8.82 1.61 -5.90
C GLU A 106 -8.94 0.14 -6.33
N PHE A 107 -8.95 -0.79 -5.37
CA PHE A 107 -9.18 -2.20 -5.67
C PHE A 107 -10.65 -2.49 -6.00
N GLU A 108 -11.60 -1.85 -5.31
CA GLU A 108 -13.04 -2.04 -5.56
C GLU A 108 -13.48 -1.42 -6.91
N GLY A 109 -12.77 -0.39 -7.36
CA GLY A 109 -12.91 0.21 -8.68
C GLY A 109 -12.17 -0.53 -9.80
N THR A 110 -11.90 0.19 -10.89
CA THR A 110 -11.13 -0.34 -12.03
C THR A 110 -9.64 -0.05 -11.84
N LEU A 111 -8.90 -1.01 -11.29
CA LEU A 111 -7.46 -0.89 -11.16
C LEU A 111 -6.79 -1.08 -12.53
N ARG A 112 -6.00 -0.08 -12.94
CA ARG A 112 -5.33 -0.05 -14.25
C ARG A 112 -3.84 -0.36 -14.11
N PHE A 113 -3.35 -1.27 -14.94
CA PHE A 113 -1.93 -1.60 -15.07
C PHE A 113 -1.42 -1.28 -16.47
N THR A 114 -0.16 -0.85 -16.54
CA THR A 114 0.61 -0.77 -17.78
C THR A 114 1.82 -1.69 -17.68
N ILE A 115 1.95 -2.62 -18.61
CA ILE A 115 3.12 -3.50 -18.67
C ILE A 115 4.19 -2.84 -19.53
N ILE A 116 5.38 -2.71 -18.97
CA ILE A 116 6.58 -2.26 -19.68
C ILE A 116 7.36 -3.51 -20.10
N GLN A 117 7.77 -3.56 -21.36
CA GLN A 117 8.41 -4.73 -21.94
C GLN A 117 9.94 -4.76 -21.77
N HIS A 118 10.57 -3.61 -21.53
CA HIS A 118 12.02 -3.48 -21.45
C HIS A 118 12.46 -3.00 -20.08
N GLN A 119 13.48 -3.64 -19.50
CA GLN A 119 13.99 -3.29 -18.16
C GLN A 119 14.97 -2.13 -18.21
N GLU A 120 15.60 -1.87 -19.36
CA GLU A 120 16.61 -0.83 -19.55
C GLU A 120 16.52 -0.21 -20.97
N GLY A 121 17.24 0.89 -21.19
CA GLY A 121 17.25 1.62 -22.46
C GLY A 121 16.06 2.56 -22.65
N TYR A 122 15.98 3.21 -23.81
CA TYR A 122 14.96 4.22 -24.12
C TYR A 122 13.52 3.71 -23.98
N LEU A 123 13.29 2.42 -24.27
CA LEU A 123 11.97 1.78 -24.22
C LEU A 123 11.55 1.31 -22.83
N SER A 124 12.39 1.49 -21.81
CA SER A 124 12.13 1.08 -20.44
C SER A 124 11.17 2.00 -19.70
N PHE A 125 10.92 3.21 -20.22
CA PHE A 125 10.08 4.22 -19.56
C PHE A 125 10.41 4.35 -18.06
N ARG A 126 11.67 4.58 -17.69
CA ARG A 126 12.16 4.66 -16.29
C ARG A 126 12.22 3.32 -15.52
N CYS A 127 11.88 2.19 -16.13
CA CYS A 127 12.36 0.93 -15.58
C CYS A 127 13.89 0.92 -15.67
N ASP A 128 14.54 0.58 -14.57
CA ASP A 128 15.96 0.28 -14.50
C ASP A 128 16.13 -0.92 -13.56
N SER A 129 17.34 -1.44 -13.39
CA SER A 129 17.61 -2.59 -12.51
C SER A 129 17.19 -2.41 -11.03
N LYS A 130 16.79 -1.21 -10.61
CA LYS A 130 16.36 -0.89 -9.24
C LYS A 130 14.85 -0.64 -9.13
N ILE A 131 14.14 -0.50 -10.25
CA ILE A 131 12.71 -0.19 -10.28
C ILE A 131 11.93 -1.42 -10.76
N ILE A 132 11.09 -1.94 -9.85
CA ILE A 132 10.22 -3.09 -10.13
C ILE A 132 8.82 -2.64 -10.56
N ALA A 133 8.33 -1.54 -10.02
CA ALA A 133 7.10 -0.89 -10.43
C ALA A 133 7.20 0.58 -10.09
N TYR A 134 6.36 1.39 -10.72
CA TYR A 134 6.20 2.78 -10.33
C TYR A 134 4.82 3.30 -10.75
N CYS A 135 4.37 4.36 -10.10
CA CYS A 135 3.21 5.12 -10.53
C CYS A 135 3.41 6.62 -10.29
N SER A 136 2.66 7.41 -11.06
CA SER A 136 2.44 8.83 -10.78
C SER A 136 1.00 9.04 -10.33
N PRO A 137 0.71 10.08 -9.52
CA PRO A 137 -0.67 10.43 -9.16
C PRO A 137 -1.59 10.48 -10.40
N GLY A 138 -2.77 9.86 -10.31
CA GLY A 138 -3.74 9.80 -11.41
C GLY A 138 -3.39 8.88 -12.59
N THR A 139 -2.25 8.17 -12.57
CA THR A 139 -1.84 7.28 -13.69
C THR A 139 -1.99 5.79 -13.33
N PRO A 140 -2.07 4.87 -14.31
CA PRO A 140 -1.97 3.44 -14.06
C PRO A 140 -0.66 3.05 -13.34
N ILE A 141 -0.69 1.94 -12.61
CA ILE A 141 0.53 1.32 -12.06
C ILE A 141 1.31 0.73 -13.21
N LYS A 142 2.60 1.06 -13.32
CA LYS A 142 3.47 0.58 -14.39
C LYS A 142 4.36 -0.52 -13.82
N LEU A 143 4.30 -1.70 -14.44
CA LEU A 143 5.03 -2.89 -14.00
C LEU A 143 6.23 -3.10 -14.90
N CYS A 144 7.42 -3.11 -14.31
CA CYS A 144 8.65 -3.41 -15.03
C CYS A 144 8.82 -4.93 -15.20
N PRO A 145 9.59 -5.39 -16.20
CA PRO A 145 9.84 -6.82 -16.41
C PRO A 145 10.25 -7.59 -15.14
N ASP A 146 11.09 -6.99 -14.30
CA ASP A 146 11.57 -7.60 -13.06
C ASP A 146 10.47 -7.86 -12.03
N TRP A 147 9.33 -7.16 -12.09
CA TRP A 147 8.18 -7.46 -11.23
C TRP A 147 7.66 -8.88 -11.44
N PHE A 148 7.65 -9.34 -12.70
CA PHE A 148 7.14 -10.68 -13.05
C PHE A 148 8.06 -11.81 -12.62
N LYS A 149 9.31 -11.50 -12.27
CA LYS A 149 10.31 -12.41 -11.69
C LYS A 149 10.18 -12.54 -10.18
N LYS A 150 9.41 -11.65 -9.52
CA LYS A 150 9.24 -11.66 -8.06
C LYS A 150 8.24 -12.74 -7.61
N GLY A 151 8.43 -13.18 -6.37
CA GLY A 151 7.48 -14.03 -5.67
C GLY A 151 6.10 -13.39 -5.55
N GLN A 152 5.10 -14.23 -5.28
CA GLN A 152 3.71 -13.82 -5.27
C GLN A 152 3.42 -12.75 -4.18
N LYS A 153 4.00 -12.92 -2.98
CA LYS A 153 3.93 -11.92 -1.91
C LYS A 153 4.54 -10.59 -2.32
N GLU A 154 5.77 -10.61 -2.84
CA GLU A 154 6.50 -9.41 -3.26
C GLU A 154 5.74 -8.63 -4.35
N ARG A 155 5.15 -9.34 -5.31
CA ARG A 155 4.27 -8.76 -6.33
C ARG A 155 3.07 -8.05 -5.71
N ALA A 156 2.38 -8.72 -4.79
CA ALA A 156 1.19 -8.18 -4.13
C ALA A 156 1.50 -6.96 -3.24
N VAL A 157 2.54 -7.01 -2.41
CA VAL A 157 2.92 -5.87 -1.56
C VAL A 157 3.43 -4.69 -2.39
N THR A 158 4.08 -4.93 -3.53
CA THR A 158 4.45 -3.87 -4.48
C THR A 158 3.21 -3.12 -5.00
N VAL A 159 2.10 -3.81 -5.28
CA VAL A 159 0.85 -3.11 -5.67
C VAL A 159 0.35 -2.20 -4.55
N VAL A 160 0.41 -2.65 -3.29
CA VAL A 160 0.05 -1.81 -2.13
C VAL A 160 0.99 -0.60 -2.00
N HIS A 161 2.29 -0.80 -2.24
CA HIS A 161 3.28 0.26 -2.25
C HIS A 161 2.94 1.35 -3.27
N GLU A 162 2.70 0.96 -4.52
CA GLU A 162 2.38 1.91 -5.58
C GLU A 162 1.05 2.63 -5.34
N LEU A 163 0.02 1.91 -4.90
CA LEU A 163 -1.25 2.56 -4.53
C LEU A 163 -1.08 3.52 -3.34
N SER A 164 -0.13 3.26 -2.46
CA SER A 164 0.21 4.21 -1.40
C SER A 164 0.78 5.49 -2.00
N HIS A 165 1.66 5.43 -3.01
CA HIS A 165 2.16 6.62 -3.71
C HIS A 165 1.04 7.47 -4.32
N LYS A 166 0.05 6.85 -5.00
CA LYS A 166 -1.10 7.59 -5.54
C LYS A 166 -1.87 8.37 -4.48
N ASN A 167 -1.97 7.79 -3.29
CA ASN A 167 -2.79 8.29 -2.19
C ASN A 167 -1.99 9.07 -1.14
N GLY A 168 -0.76 9.53 -1.45
CA GLY A 168 -0.01 10.42 -0.55
C GLY A 168 1.28 11.00 -1.12
N HIS A 169 1.70 12.16 -0.60
CA HIS A 169 2.76 13.00 -1.18
C HIS A 169 4.16 12.83 -0.57
N ILE A 170 4.58 11.64 -0.15
CA ILE A 170 5.96 11.46 0.35
C ILE A 170 6.67 10.33 -0.39
N HIS A 171 7.74 10.72 -1.09
CA HIS A 171 8.78 9.85 -1.62
C HIS A 171 10.01 9.98 -0.70
N ARG A 172 10.48 8.88 -0.12
CA ARG A 172 11.84 8.78 0.42
C ARG A 172 12.59 7.75 -0.41
N ARG A 173 13.91 7.93 -0.56
CA ARG A 173 14.80 6.95 -1.20
C ARG A 173 14.60 5.59 -0.52
N GLY A 174 14.54 4.54 -1.35
CA GLY A 174 14.04 3.23 -0.97
C GLY A 174 14.72 2.60 0.25
N PHE A 175 13.96 1.81 0.99
CA PHE A 175 14.51 0.99 2.06
C PHE A 175 15.03 -0.33 1.48
N LYS A 176 16.28 -0.67 1.78
CA LYS A 176 16.89 -1.93 1.31
C LYS A 176 16.45 -3.13 2.16
N LYS A 177 16.16 -2.91 3.44
CA LYS A 177 15.83 -3.97 4.40
C LYS A 177 14.60 -3.61 5.23
N VAL A 178 13.83 -4.63 5.62
CA VAL A 178 12.65 -4.50 6.50
C VAL A 178 13.01 -3.83 7.83
N LYS A 179 14.17 -4.17 8.40
CA LYS A 179 14.69 -3.55 9.64
C LYS A 179 14.80 -2.04 9.53
N ASP A 180 15.14 -1.52 8.35
CA ASP A 180 15.29 -0.08 8.13
C ASP A 180 13.93 0.62 8.15
N VAL A 181 12.87 -0.02 7.64
CA VAL A 181 11.49 0.47 7.69
C VAL A 181 10.97 0.52 9.14
N ILE A 182 11.31 -0.48 9.95
CA ILE A 182 10.97 -0.53 11.38
C ILE A 182 11.72 0.57 12.15
N ASN A 183 13.02 0.69 11.93
CA ASN A 183 13.84 1.75 12.53
C ASN A 183 13.31 3.14 12.15
N PHE A 184 12.88 3.31 10.90
CA PHE A 184 12.25 4.53 10.43
C PHE A 184 10.94 4.83 11.16
N ALA A 185 10.09 3.82 11.39
CA ALA A 185 8.86 3.99 12.19
C ALA A 185 9.14 4.35 13.64
N LYS A 186 10.21 3.80 14.23
CA LYS A 186 10.66 4.12 15.59
C LYS A 186 11.13 5.56 15.70
N ASN A 187 12.01 5.99 14.80
CA ASN A 187 12.70 7.28 14.88
C ASN A 187 11.91 8.43 14.26
N HIS A 188 11.07 8.15 13.26
CA HIS A 188 10.29 9.15 12.51
C HIS A 188 8.82 8.73 12.33
N PRO A 189 8.06 8.49 13.41
CA PRO A 189 6.71 7.93 13.36
C PRO A 189 5.72 8.77 12.52
N ARG A 190 5.88 10.11 12.52
CA ARG A 190 5.06 11.01 11.69
C ARG A 190 5.26 10.77 10.20
N LEU A 191 6.49 10.52 9.78
CA LEU A 191 6.84 10.29 8.38
C LEU A 191 6.56 8.84 7.96
N ALA A 192 6.75 7.88 8.85
CA ALA A 192 6.38 6.48 8.62
C ALA A 192 4.90 6.32 8.25
N ARG A 193 3.99 7.04 8.92
CA ARG A 193 2.55 7.08 8.59
C ARG A 193 2.23 7.66 7.21
N ARG A 194 3.21 8.24 6.53
CA ARG A 194 3.11 8.81 5.18
C ARG A 194 3.98 8.06 4.17
N ASN A 195 4.76 7.08 4.59
CA ASN A 195 5.71 6.39 3.75
C ASN A 195 5.12 5.10 3.14
N PRO A 196 5.09 4.95 1.80
CA PRO A 196 4.59 3.75 1.12
C PRO A 196 5.17 2.43 1.62
N TYR A 197 6.48 2.37 1.91
CA TYR A 197 7.11 1.16 2.45
C TYR A 197 6.49 0.72 3.79
N ASN A 198 6.04 1.66 4.64
CA ASN A 198 5.40 1.28 5.90
C ASN A 198 4.00 0.68 5.67
N PHE A 199 3.28 1.12 4.64
CA PHE A 199 1.98 0.52 4.26
C PHE A 199 2.17 -0.85 3.59
N GLU A 200 3.14 -0.94 2.67
CA GLU A 200 3.56 -2.20 2.04
C GLU A 200 3.85 -3.27 3.11
N GLN A 201 4.71 -2.95 4.07
CA GLN A 201 5.11 -3.91 5.10
C GLN A 201 3.98 -4.19 6.10
N PHE A 202 3.21 -3.15 6.51
CA PHE A 202 2.04 -3.33 7.38
C PHE A 202 0.99 -4.28 6.77
N CYS A 203 0.66 -4.10 5.49
CA CYS A 203 -0.26 -4.98 4.78
C CYS A 203 0.35 -6.36 4.54
N GLY A 204 1.65 -6.43 4.24
CA GLY A 204 2.40 -7.66 4.00
C GLY A 204 2.44 -8.64 5.18
N GLU A 205 2.21 -8.18 6.42
CA GLU A 205 2.03 -9.05 7.59
C GLU A 205 0.77 -9.91 7.51
N TYR A 206 -0.25 -9.48 6.74
CA TYR A 206 -1.50 -10.20 6.57
C TYR A 206 -1.50 -11.13 5.34
N TYR A 207 -0.34 -11.31 4.73
CA TYR A 207 -0.17 -12.27 3.65
C TYR A 207 -0.36 -13.69 4.18
N GLU A 208 -1.48 -14.31 3.84
CA GLU A 208 -1.68 -15.73 4.08
C GLU A 208 -0.91 -16.52 3.03
N ARG A 209 0.16 -17.20 3.46
CA ARG A 209 0.65 -18.33 2.65
C ARG A 209 -0.49 -19.34 2.62
N LYS A 210 -1.09 -19.55 1.44
CA LYS A 210 -1.83 -20.79 1.20
C LYS A 210 -0.82 -21.92 1.45
N ARG A 211 -1.08 -22.71 2.49
CA ARG A 211 -0.45 -24.02 2.68
C ARG A 211 -1.01 -24.98 1.65
#